data_AF-A0A9E2TP86-F1
#
_entry.id   AF-A0A9E2TP86-F1
#
_cell.length_a   1.000
_cell.length_b   1.000
_cell.length_c   1.000
_cell.angle_alpha   90.00
_cell.angle_beta   90.00
_cell.angle_gamma   90.00
#
_symmetry.space_group_name_H-M   'P 1'
#
loop_
_entity.id
_entity.type
_entity.pdbx_description
1 polymer ?
#
loop_
_entity_poly.entity_id
_entity_poly.type
_entity_poly.pdbx_seq_one_letter_code
_entity_poly.pdbx_strand_id
1 'polypeptide(L)'
;MLSELLSVILSLASPTALIAAPTVSESALLGGTIVAIDQDTLLLTIRMPSGESRALPVTERRLLQQLSVGDHIAFELNDEQHIVKILKLPVDPAN
;
A
#
# COMPACT_ATOMS: atom_id res chain seq x y z
N MET A 1 45.27 -45.88 -9.62
CA MET A 1 44.36 -46.89 -10.21
C MET A 1 43.01 -46.21 -10.47
N LEU A 2 42.11 -46.87 -11.22
CA LEU A 2 40.63 -46.75 -11.32
C LEU A 2 39.94 -45.92 -10.20
N SER A 3 38.77 -45.26 -10.34
CA SER A 3 37.69 -45.18 -11.37
C SER A 3 36.68 -44.09 -10.90
N GLU A 4 35.74 -43.46 -11.62
CA GLU A 4 35.26 -43.38 -13.04
C GLU A 4 35.13 -41.86 -13.41
N LEU A 5 34.72 -41.31 -14.58
CA LEU A 5 33.71 -41.57 -15.63
C LEU A 5 32.23 -41.37 -15.22
N LEU A 6 31.73 -40.13 -15.32
CA LEU A 6 30.29 -39.86 -15.45
C LEU A 6 29.99 -38.60 -16.29
N SER A 7 29.37 -38.79 -17.46
CA SER A 7 28.99 -37.70 -18.37
C SER A 7 27.65 -37.07 -17.94
N VAL A 8 27.65 -35.76 -17.63
CA VAL A 8 26.41 -35.00 -17.41
C VAL A 8 26.05 -34.26 -18.70
N ILE A 9 24.88 -34.59 -19.25
CA ILE A 9 24.37 -34.05 -20.52
C ILE A 9 23.71 -32.70 -20.23
N LEU A 10 24.33 -31.60 -20.66
CA LEU A 10 23.76 -30.26 -20.49
C LEU A 10 22.58 -30.05 -21.45
N SER A 11 21.35 -30.09 -20.92
CA SER A 11 20.12 -29.94 -21.70
C SER A 11 19.96 -28.54 -22.30
N LEU A 12 19.46 -28.48 -23.54
CA LEU A 12 19.09 -27.23 -24.20
C LEU A 12 17.79 -26.69 -23.60
N ALA A 13 17.87 -25.58 -22.85
CA ALA A 13 16.70 -24.85 -22.39
C ALA A 13 16.13 -23.97 -23.52
N SER A 14 14.92 -24.25 -23.99
CA SER A 14 14.22 -23.38 -24.94
C SER A 14 13.71 -22.12 -24.24
N PRO A 15 13.87 -20.92 -24.83
CA PRO A 15 13.34 -19.69 -24.25
C PRO A 15 11.82 -19.64 -24.37
N THR A 16 11.10 -20.00 -23.30
CA THR A 16 9.65 -19.75 -23.20
C THR A 16 9.42 -18.23 -23.15
N ALA A 17 8.78 -17.69 -24.19
CA ALA A 17 8.43 -16.27 -24.24
C ALA A 17 7.40 -15.94 -23.16
N LEU A 18 7.83 -15.18 -22.14
CA LEU A 18 6.95 -14.74 -21.05
C LEU A 18 6.00 -13.65 -21.55
N ILE A 19 4.76 -14.02 -21.85
CA ILE A 19 3.68 -13.07 -22.13
C ILE A 19 3.30 -12.41 -20.80
N ALA A 20 3.84 -11.23 -20.54
CA ALA A 20 3.45 -10.40 -19.40
C ALA A 20 2.01 -9.92 -19.59
N ALA A 21 1.09 -10.37 -18.73
CA ALA A 21 -0.26 -9.82 -18.67
C ALA A 21 -0.22 -8.39 -18.12
N PRO A 22 -1.06 -7.46 -18.63
CA PRO A 22 -1.12 -6.11 -18.09
C PRO A 22 -1.70 -6.14 -16.68
N THR A 23 -0.88 -5.81 -15.68
CA THR A 23 -1.31 -5.64 -14.30
C THR A 23 -2.13 -4.36 -14.17
N VAL A 24 -3.45 -4.47 -14.37
CA VAL A 24 -4.42 -3.42 -14.05
C VAL A 24 -4.26 -3.09 -12.57
N SER A 25 -3.59 -1.97 -12.29
CA SER A 25 -3.29 -1.53 -10.93
C SER A 25 -4.48 -0.74 -10.42
N GLU A 26 -5.51 -1.45 -9.95
CA GLU A 26 -6.57 -0.85 -9.16
C GLU A 26 -5.95 -0.17 -7.94
N SER A 27 -6.11 1.15 -7.82
CA SER A 27 -5.58 1.94 -6.70
C SER A 27 -6.29 1.49 -5.42
N ALA A 28 -5.67 0.58 -4.69
CA ALA A 28 -6.27 -0.09 -3.54
C ALA A 28 -6.43 0.90 -2.39
N LEU A 29 -7.64 1.47 -2.25
CA LEU A 29 -8.04 2.34 -1.15
C LEU A 29 -7.73 1.69 0.20
N LEU A 30 -6.75 2.24 0.91
CA LEU A 30 -6.33 1.76 2.22
C LEU A 30 -7.28 2.29 3.28
N GLY A 31 -7.81 1.40 4.12
CA GLY A 31 -8.64 1.79 5.27
C GLY A 31 -7.82 2.06 6.53
N GLY A 32 -8.32 2.93 7.42
CA GLY A 32 -7.77 3.11 8.77
C GLY A 32 -8.51 4.15 9.60
N THR A 33 -8.10 4.29 10.87
CA THR A 33 -8.66 5.26 11.83
C THR A 33 -7.63 6.36 12.12
N ILE A 34 -8.01 7.63 12.04
CA ILE A 34 -7.11 8.75 12.36
C ILE A 34 -6.83 8.77 13.87
N VAL A 35 -5.55 8.74 14.27
CA VAL A 35 -5.11 8.84 15.67
C VAL A 35 -4.38 10.16 15.99
N ALA A 36 -3.82 10.84 14.99
CA ALA A 36 -3.30 12.21 15.13
C ALA A 36 -3.33 12.96 13.80
N ILE A 37 -3.40 14.30 13.88
CA ILE A 37 -3.38 15.22 12.73
C ILE A 37 -2.38 16.35 13.05
N ASP A 38 -1.29 16.45 12.30
CA ASP A 38 -0.43 17.63 12.30
C ASP A 38 -0.74 18.48 11.06
N GLN A 39 -1.27 19.67 11.31
CA GLN A 39 -1.65 20.62 10.27
C GLN A 39 -0.46 21.40 9.70
N ASP A 40 0.66 21.47 10.42
CA ASP A 40 1.79 22.34 10.08
C ASP A 40 2.94 21.57 9.43
N THR A 41 3.15 20.29 9.77
CA THR A 41 4.01 19.36 9.00
C THR A 41 3.27 18.57 7.92
N LEU A 42 1.95 18.73 7.82
CA LEU A 42 1.04 17.98 6.92
C LEU A 42 1.11 16.46 7.11
N LEU A 43 1.16 16.00 8.37
CA LEU A 43 1.36 14.60 8.72
C LEU A 43 0.10 14.02 9.37
N LEU A 44 -0.48 12.98 8.77
CA LEU A 44 -1.59 12.23 9.33
C LEU A 44 -1.06 10.94 9.98
N THR A 45 -1.41 10.67 11.23
CA THR A 45 -1.12 9.36 11.84
C THR A 45 -2.39 8.51 11.82
N ILE A 46 -2.31 7.36 11.16
CA ILE A 46 -3.43 6.44 10.92
C ILE A 46 -3.13 5.10 11.61
N ARG A 47 -4.08 4.61 12.41
CA ARG A 47 -4.13 3.21 12.84
C ARG A 47 -4.70 2.36 11.71
N MET A 48 -3.89 1.44 11.21
CA MET A 48 -4.29 0.46 10.19
C MET A 48 -5.14 -0.66 10.83
N PRO A 49 -5.95 -1.40 10.05
CA PRO A 49 -6.70 -2.56 10.54
C PRO A 49 -5.83 -3.69 11.14
N SER A 50 -4.55 -3.74 10.79
CA SER A 50 -3.54 -4.62 11.43
C SER A 50 -3.21 -4.25 12.89
N GLY A 51 -3.65 -3.08 13.34
CA GLY A 51 -3.31 -2.51 14.65
C GLY A 51 -2.01 -1.69 14.68
N GLU A 52 -1.21 -1.73 13.62
CA GLU A 52 -0.08 -0.82 13.40
C GLU A 52 -0.56 0.64 13.32
N SER A 53 0.28 1.61 13.68
CA SER A 53 -0.01 3.03 13.47
C SER A 53 1.10 3.67 12.63
N ARG A 54 0.75 4.19 11.46
CA ARG A 54 1.69 4.78 10.49
C ARG A 54 1.47 6.29 10.40
N ALA A 55 2.55 7.05 10.50
CA ALA A 55 2.57 8.46 10.13
C ALA A 55 2.81 8.57 8.61
N LEU A 56 1.94 9.29 7.91
CA LEU A 56 1.93 9.42 6.46
C LEU A 56 1.74 10.90 6.09
N PRO A 57 2.63 11.49 5.27
CA PRO A 57 2.51 12.88 4.85
C PRO A 57 1.36 13.04 3.84
N VAL A 58 0.81 14.25 3.74
CA VAL A 58 -0.37 14.56 2.93
C VAL A 58 -0.04 15.65 1.92
N THR A 59 -0.35 15.44 0.64
CA THR A 59 0.11 16.34 -0.44
C THR A 59 -0.59 17.70 -0.45
N GLU A 60 -1.81 17.79 0.08
CA GLU A 60 -2.57 19.03 0.18
C GLU A 60 -3.09 19.27 1.61
N ARG A 61 -2.85 20.46 2.19
CA ARG A 61 -3.49 20.88 3.46
C ARG A 61 -5.02 20.87 3.41
N ARG A 62 -5.62 20.94 2.22
CA ARG A 62 -7.07 20.78 1.99
C ARG A 62 -7.58 19.40 2.44
N LEU A 63 -6.81 18.34 2.24
CA LEU A 63 -7.20 16.98 2.63
C LEU A 63 -7.28 16.81 4.17
N LEU A 64 -6.60 17.69 4.93
CA LEU A 64 -6.67 17.73 6.40
C LEU A 64 -7.87 18.55 6.93
N GLN A 65 -8.66 19.18 6.06
CA GLN A 65 -9.85 19.93 6.47
C GLN A 65 -11.01 18.95 6.74
N GLN A 66 -11.84 19.27 7.74
CA GLN A 66 -13.02 18.48 8.14
C GLN A 66 -12.72 17.05 8.68
N LEU A 67 -11.44 16.67 8.80
CA LEU A 67 -11.01 15.46 9.50
C LEU A 67 -10.94 15.68 11.01
N SER A 68 -11.03 14.60 11.78
CA SER A 68 -10.92 14.57 13.23
C SER A 68 -10.29 13.25 13.71
N VAL A 69 -9.64 13.28 14.88
CA VAL A 69 -9.14 12.07 15.53
C VAL A 69 -10.33 11.18 15.91
N GLY A 70 -10.23 9.88 15.61
CA GLY A 70 -11.32 8.91 15.70
C GLY A 70 -12.09 8.70 14.39
N ASP A 71 -11.89 9.54 13.37
CA ASP A 71 -12.50 9.33 12.05
C ASP A 71 -11.99 8.05 11.39
N HIS A 72 -12.92 7.29 10.83
CA HIS A 72 -12.61 6.17 9.95
C HIS A 72 -12.56 6.66 8.50
N ILE A 73 -11.46 6.38 7.81
CA ILE A 73 -11.19 6.88 6.48
C ILE A 73 -10.72 5.76 5.54
N ALA A 74 -10.98 5.94 4.26
CA ALA A 74 -10.27 5.29 3.17
C ALA A 74 -9.36 6.33 2.49
N PHE A 75 -8.16 5.96 2.07
CA PHE A 75 -7.20 6.88 1.47
C PHE A 75 -6.38 6.23 0.34
N GLU A 76 -5.92 7.05 -0.60
CA GLU A 76 -4.99 6.64 -1.66
C GLU A 76 -3.61 7.25 -1.42
N LEU A 77 -2.56 6.48 -1.72
CA LEU A 77 -1.16 6.91 -1.70
C LEU A 77 -0.64 7.10 -3.12
N ASN A 78 0.30 8.03 -3.33
CA ASN A 78 1.17 8.02 -4.50
C ASN A 78 2.37 7.05 -4.31
N ASP A 79 3.22 6.93 -5.33
CA ASP A 79 4.42 6.08 -5.29
C ASP A 79 5.41 6.47 -4.16
N GLU A 80 5.43 7.75 -3.77
CA GLU A 80 6.22 8.30 -2.66
C GLU A 80 5.60 8.01 -1.27
N GLN A 81 4.48 7.29 -1.22
CA GLN A 81 3.67 7.00 -0.03
C GLN A 81 3.08 8.24 0.67
N HIS A 82 2.87 9.33 -0.08
CA HIS A 82 2.12 10.51 0.34
C HIS A 82 0.62 10.31 0.09
N ILE A 83 -0.23 10.72 1.03
CA ILE A 83 -1.69 10.67 0.87
C ILE A 83 -2.15 11.74 -0.12
N VAL A 84 -2.79 11.29 -1.20
CA VAL A 84 -3.30 12.14 -2.30
C VAL A 84 -4.82 12.25 -2.33
N LYS A 85 -5.55 11.35 -1.67
CA LYS A 85 -7.02 11.41 -1.51
C LYS A 85 -7.42 10.84 -0.16
N ILE A 86 -8.47 11.40 0.44
CA ILE A 86 -9.09 10.91 1.68
C ILE A 86 -10.61 10.92 1.49
N LEU A 87 -11.25 9.82 1.88
CA LEU A 87 -12.70 9.62 1.91
C LEU A 87 -13.11 9.26 3.33
N LYS A 88 -13.93 10.08 3.97
CA LYS A 88 -14.48 9.78 5.29
C LYS A 88 -15.56 8.71 5.16
N LEU A 89 -15.38 7.58 5.85
CA LEU A 89 -16.31 6.46 5.80
C LEU A 89 -17.54 6.78 6.67
N PRO A 90 -18.76 6.46 6.22
CA PRO A 90 -19.94 6.57 7.07
C PRO A 90 -19.83 5.55 8.19
N VAL A 91 -19.90 6.02 9.44
CA VAL A 91 -20.19 5.15 10.59
C VAL A 91 -21.69 4.90 10.57
N ASP A 92 -22.11 3.67 10.32
CA ASP A 92 -23.52 3.28 10.40
C ASP A 92 -23.98 3.35 11.87
N PRO A 93 -24.99 4.18 12.21
CA PRO A 93 -25.47 4.31 13.59
C PRO A 93 -26.30 3.11 14.07
N ALA A 94 -26.47 2.06 13.26
CA ALA A 94 -27.32 0.90 13.58
C ALA A 94 -26.64 -0.23 14.40
N ASN A 95 -25.43 -0.02 14.95
CA ASN A 95 -24.70 -1.01 15.76
C ASN A 95 -24.04 -0.40 17.01
#